data_AF-A0A432QTM0-F1
#
_entry.id   AF-A0A432QTM0-F1
#
_cell.length_a   1.000
_cell.length_b   1.000
_cell.length_c   1.000
_cell.angle_alpha   90.00
_cell.angle_beta   90.00
_cell.angle_gamma   90.00
#
_symmetry.space_group_name_H-M   'P 1'
#
loop_
_entity.id
_entity.type
_entity.pdbx_description
1 polymer ?
#
loop_
_entity_poly.entity_id
_entity_poly.type
_entity_poly.pdbx_seq_one_letter_code
_entity_poly.pdbx_strand_id
1 'polypeptide(L)'
;MDYLFIEKCKTELEKELLRERIFSVHADSKSFSLKFRKGFLNIYTGQPNALFFSDSGIAKEKNFRFKALEGIFIKSVKLPVIDRVIEIETVKILPSGKTETYYLIFELTGKNANVFLLDGERKIISTLREVKSSVRPLERNDTYTFPPQEKKEFHQLQFGEVTREGIEKNLHKFVTGISPLNAKEIAHLFEKLRSLEKAYKEFLKKHQLSNSAYLYYEEDKPKYMTTFLYQSLEGLRFKEFSKKLPYTECWKTYYLEKVEREELKSLKRKLLKDLEKRVEAL
;
A
#
# COMPACT_ATOMS: atom_id res chain seq x y z
N MET A 1 2.79 -6.31 1.08
CA MET A 1 3.39 -5.06 1.58
C MET A 1 2.98 -4.82 3.01
N ASP A 2 3.92 -4.31 3.79
CA ASP A 2 3.81 -4.02 5.22
C ASP A 2 3.82 -2.51 5.47
N TYR A 3 3.64 -2.12 6.74
CA TYR A 3 3.61 -0.71 7.15
C TYR A 3 4.92 0.00 6.84
N LEU A 4 6.06 -0.63 7.15
CA LEU A 4 7.38 -0.01 6.97
C LEU A 4 7.67 0.33 5.52
N PHE A 5 7.28 -0.53 4.57
CA PHE A 5 7.42 -0.18 3.16
C PHE A 5 6.52 1.01 2.75
N ILE A 6 5.31 1.09 3.32
CA ILE A 6 4.40 2.23 3.10
C ILE A 6 4.92 3.50 3.74
N GLU A 7 5.60 3.42 4.89
CA GLU A 7 6.29 4.55 5.53
C GLU A 7 7.29 5.19 4.57
N LYS A 8 8.08 4.38 3.86
CA LYS A 8 8.99 4.87 2.83
C LYS A 8 8.27 5.43 1.61
N CYS A 9 7.18 4.79 1.17
CA CYS A 9 6.34 5.33 0.10
C CYS A 9 5.71 6.68 0.49
N LYS A 10 5.33 6.89 1.75
CA LYS A 10 4.77 8.16 2.24
C LYS A 10 5.75 9.31 2.02
N THR A 11 7.04 9.10 2.26
CA THR A 11 8.08 10.12 2.02
C THR A 11 8.16 10.48 0.53
N GLU A 12 8.09 9.48 -0.36
CA GLU A 12 8.05 9.72 -1.82
C GLU A 12 6.77 10.46 -2.25
N LEU A 13 5.62 10.03 -1.73
CA LEU A 13 4.33 10.66 -2.01
C LEU A 13 4.31 12.12 -1.56
N GLU A 14 4.75 12.40 -0.34
CA GLU A 14 4.81 13.77 0.18
C GLU A 14 5.71 14.66 -0.68
N LYS A 15 6.88 14.15 -1.09
CA LYS A 15 7.82 14.88 -1.95
C LYS A 15 7.24 15.18 -3.33
N GLU A 16 6.55 14.23 -3.96
CA GLU A 16 6.07 14.38 -5.33
C GLU A 16 4.67 15.00 -5.43
N LEU A 17 3.85 14.93 -4.38
CA LEU A 17 2.46 15.37 -4.41
C LEU A 17 2.19 16.69 -3.70
N LEU A 18 3.05 17.13 -2.77
CA LEU A 18 2.77 18.34 -2.00
C LEU A 18 2.54 19.55 -2.94
N ARG A 19 1.39 20.21 -2.79
CA ARG A 19 0.92 21.32 -3.64
C ARG A 19 0.67 20.97 -5.11
N GLU A 20 0.72 19.69 -5.49
CA GLU A 20 0.23 19.27 -6.82
C GLU A 20 -1.29 19.40 -6.90
N ARG A 21 -1.76 19.69 -8.11
CA ARG A 21 -3.18 19.77 -8.42
C ARG A 21 -3.65 18.46 -9.01
N ILE A 22 -4.75 17.91 -8.49
CA ILE A 22 -5.42 16.76 -9.09
C ILE A 22 -6.16 17.26 -10.34
N PHE A 23 -5.79 16.78 -11.52
CA PHE A 23 -6.43 17.17 -12.79
C PHE A 23 -7.66 16.34 -13.10
N SER A 24 -7.59 15.04 -12.85
CA SER A 24 -8.72 14.12 -13.05
C SER A 24 -8.57 12.89 -12.17
N VAL A 25 -9.71 12.26 -11.89
CA VAL A 25 -9.76 10.99 -11.15
C VAL A 25 -10.34 9.90 -12.04
N HIS A 26 -9.62 8.79 -12.13
CA HIS A 26 -10.02 7.61 -12.88
C HIS A 26 -10.17 6.44 -11.93
N ALA A 27 -11.21 5.63 -12.10
CA ALA A 27 -11.41 4.47 -11.25
C ALA A 27 -12.30 3.40 -11.90
N ASP A 28 -11.93 2.14 -11.68
CA ASP A 28 -12.72 0.96 -12.01
C ASP A 28 -13.00 0.12 -10.73
N SER A 29 -13.36 -1.15 -10.88
CA SER A 29 -13.69 -2.03 -9.74
C SER A 29 -12.54 -2.25 -8.75
N LYS A 30 -11.28 -2.18 -9.18
CA LYS A 30 -10.10 -2.47 -8.36
C LYS A 30 -9.03 -1.39 -8.46
N SER A 31 -9.02 -0.62 -9.53
CA SER A 31 -7.99 0.35 -9.82
C SER A 31 -8.50 1.77 -9.58
N PHE A 32 -7.62 2.62 -9.07
CA PHE A 32 -7.87 4.03 -8.84
C PHE A 32 -6.62 4.82 -9.24
N SER A 33 -6.79 5.87 -10.03
CA SER A 33 -5.69 6.66 -10.57
C SER A 33 -6.01 8.15 -10.42
N LEU A 34 -5.10 8.87 -9.76
CA LEU A 34 -5.12 10.33 -9.70
C LEU A 34 -4.18 10.88 -10.78
N LYS A 35 -4.70 11.72 -11.67
CA LYS A 35 -3.89 12.42 -12.67
C LYS A 35 -3.32 13.71 -12.08
N PHE A 36 -2.01 13.89 -12.21
CA PHE A 36 -1.27 15.10 -11.90
C PHE A 36 -0.63 15.67 -13.18
N ARG A 37 0.13 16.77 -13.06
CA ARG A 37 0.78 17.39 -14.23
C ARG A 37 1.80 16.46 -14.90
N LYS A 38 2.59 15.73 -14.10
CA LYS A 38 3.75 14.94 -14.54
C LYS A 38 3.47 13.44 -14.65
N GLY A 39 2.22 13.00 -14.47
CA GLY A 39 1.87 11.58 -14.52
C GLY A 39 0.69 11.24 -13.61
N PHE A 40 0.67 10.00 -13.15
CA PHE A 40 -0.40 9.44 -12.33
C PHE A 40 0.14 8.84 -11.05
N LEU A 41 -0.60 9.02 -9.95
CA LEU A 41 -0.53 8.11 -8.81
C LEU A 41 -1.57 7.01 -9.02
N ASN A 42 -1.13 5.76 -8.96
CA ASN A 42 -1.96 4.59 -9.16
C ASN A 42 -2.10 3.81 -7.87
N ILE A 43 -3.31 3.32 -7.63
CA ILE A 43 -3.67 2.47 -6.51
C ILE A 43 -4.45 1.28 -7.05
N TYR A 44 -3.97 0.07 -6.76
CA TYR A 44 -4.65 -1.18 -7.07
C TYR A 44 -5.07 -1.87 -5.78
N THR A 45 -6.38 -2.06 -5.61
CA THR A 45 -7.03 -2.65 -4.42
C THR A 45 -7.33 -4.15 -4.58
N GLY A 46 -6.94 -4.77 -5.70
CA GLY A 46 -6.93 -6.22 -5.82
C GLY A 46 -5.81 -6.87 -5.02
N GLN A 47 -5.64 -8.19 -5.12
CA GLN A 47 -4.63 -8.91 -4.35
C GLN A 47 -3.52 -9.44 -5.24
N PRO A 48 -2.25 -9.16 -4.92
CA PRO A 48 -1.76 -8.21 -3.90
C PRO A 48 -2.06 -6.74 -4.25
N ASN A 49 -2.18 -5.87 -3.23
CA ASN A 49 -2.42 -4.44 -3.46
C ASN A 49 -1.18 -3.74 -4.04
N ALA A 50 -1.38 -2.60 -4.72
CA ALA A 50 -0.30 -1.76 -5.20
C ALA A 50 -0.55 -0.25 -5.06
N LEU A 51 0.55 0.49 -4.88
CA LEU A 51 0.57 1.96 -4.95
C LEU A 51 1.87 2.41 -5.62
N PHE A 52 1.79 3.18 -6.69
CA PHE A 52 2.97 3.64 -7.43
C PHE A 52 2.70 4.81 -8.40
N PHE A 53 3.77 5.50 -8.79
CA PHE A 53 3.73 6.50 -9.85
C PHE A 53 3.97 5.90 -11.25
N SER A 54 3.32 6.45 -12.28
CA SER A 54 3.65 6.17 -13.68
C SER A 54 3.13 7.24 -14.64
N ASP A 55 3.59 7.20 -15.89
CA ASP A 55 3.17 8.15 -16.94
C ASP A 55 1.71 7.95 -17.38
N SER A 56 1.16 6.75 -17.16
CA SER A 56 -0.23 6.41 -17.47
C SER A 56 -0.98 5.90 -16.24
N GLY A 57 -2.30 6.13 -16.23
CA GLY A 57 -3.20 5.57 -15.23
C GLY A 57 -3.51 4.11 -15.53
N ILE A 58 -3.55 3.27 -14.48
CA ILE A 58 -4.03 1.89 -14.58
C ILE A 58 -5.56 1.85 -14.73
N ALA A 59 -6.29 2.76 -14.07
CA ALA A 59 -7.71 2.98 -14.31
C ALA A 59 -7.89 3.89 -15.53
N LYS A 60 -8.71 3.47 -16.50
CA LYS A 60 -8.93 4.22 -17.76
C LYS A 60 -10.11 5.18 -17.67
N GLU A 61 -11.19 4.75 -17.04
CA GLU A 61 -12.45 5.49 -17.00
C GLU A 61 -12.44 6.60 -15.94
N LYS A 62 -12.88 7.80 -16.33
CA LYS A 62 -13.13 8.89 -15.37
C LYS A 62 -14.23 8.47 -14.40
N ASN A 63 -14.06 8.78 -13.11
CA ASN A 63 -15.02 8.38 -12.10
C ASN A 63 -15.76 9.58 -11.48
N PHE A 64 -17.06 9.68 -11.74
CA PHE A 64 -17.88 10.78 -11.24
C PHE A 64 -18.05 10.79 -9.72
N ARG A 65 -17.94 9.64 -9.04
CA ARG A 65 -18.10 9.54 -7.57
C ARG A 65 -16.99 10.28 -6.81
N PHE A 66 -15.84 10.46 -7.45
CA PHE A 66 -14.67 11.14 -6.89
C PHE A 66 -14.43 12.52 -7.55
N LYS A 67 -15.39 13.03 -8.32
CA LYS A 67 -15.27 14.28 -9.08
C LYS A 67 -14.96 15.50 -8.21
N ALA A 68 -15.36 15.48 -6.94
CA ALA A 68 -15.07 16.56 -6.00
C ALA A 68 -13.57 16.84 -5.88
N LEU A 69 -12.70 15.85 -6.10
CA LEU A 69 -11.24 16.01 -6.05
C LEU A 69 -10.65 16.74 -7.27
N GLU A 70 -11.37 16.83 -8.38
CA GLU A 70 -10.84 17.46 -9.59
C GLU A 70 -10.63 18.96 -9.37
N GLY A 71 -9.41 19.41 -9.69
CA GLY A 71 -8.98 20.78 -9.54
C GLY A 71 -8.52 21.18 -8.13
N ILE A 72 -8.57 20.26 -7.15
CA ILE A 72 -8.14 20.49 -5.77
C ILE A 72 -6.62 20.27 -5.63
N PHE A 73 -6.00 20.96 -4.67
CA PHE A 73 -4.59 20.84 -4.35
C PHE A 73 -4.33 19.89 -3.19
N ILE A 74 -3.25 19.12 -3.27
CA ILE A 74 -2.79 18.29 -2.15
C ILE A 74 -2.14 19.17 -1.09
N LYS A 75 -2.62 19.06 0.15
CA LYS A 75 -2.12 19.79 1.31
C LYS A 75 -1.13 18.97 2.12
N SER A 76 -1.43 17.70 2.37
CA SER A 76 -0.52 16.81 3.12
C SER A 76 -0.74 15.34 2.80
N VAL A 77 0.28 14.52 3.06
CA VAL A 77 0.20 13.05 3.02
C VAL A 77 0.63 12.53 4.38
N LYS A 78 -0.16 11.65 5.00
CA LYS A 78 0.08 11.13 6.35
C LYS A 78 -0.19 9.64 6.44
N LEU A 79 0.42 9.00 7.43
CA LEU A 79 0.03 7.67 7.91
C LEU A 79 -0.68 7.88 9.24
N PRO A 80 -2.02 7.89 9.27
CA PRO A 80 -2.77 8.23 10.48
C PRO A 80 -2.70 7.13 11.56
N VAL A 81 -2.29 5.91 11.20
CA VAL A 81 -2.14 4.75 12.07
C VAL A 81 -0.92 3.93 11.67
N ILE A 82 -0.38 3.10 12.57
CA ILE A 82 0.72 2.16 12.27
C ILE A 82 0.17 0.92 11.54
N ASP A 83 -0.43 1.16 10.38
CA ASP A 83 -0.96 0.15 9.47
C ASP A 83 -0.91 0.68 8.03
N ARG A 84 -1.33 -0.13 7.07
CA ARG A 84 -1.25 0.13 5.64
C ARG A 84 -2.36 1.07 5.17
N VAL A 85 -2.47 2.21 5.84
CA VAL A 85 -3.47 3.26 5.60
C VAL A 85 -2.73 4.55 5.30
N ILE A 86 -3.00 5.13 4.13
CA ILE A 86 -2.45 6.43 3.72
C ILE A 86 -3.60 7.42 3.66
N GLU A 87 -3.41 8.59 4.26
CA GLU A 87 -4.34 9.71 4.17
C GLU A 87 -3.72 10.84 3.36
N ILE A 88 -4.45 11.31 2.35
CA ILE A 88 -4.12 12.52 1.60
C ILE A 88 -5.15 13.58 1.96
N GLU A 89 -4.68 14.65 2.61
CA GLU A 89 -5.47 15.85 2.88
C GLU A 89 -5.39 16.77 1.67
N THR A 90 -6.53 17.26 1.21
CA THR A 90 -6.65 18.14 0.04
C THR A 90 -7.37 19.42 0.42
N VAL A 91 -7.06 20.52 -0.28
CA VAL A 91 -7.64 21.84 -0.02
C VAL A 91 -8.01 22.54 -1.32
N LYS A 92 -9.20 23.15 -1.31
CA LYS A 92 -9.73 23.98 -2.38
C LYS A 92 -10.03 25.37 -1.83
N ILE A 93 -9.52 26.41 -2.49
CA ILE A 93 -9.86 27.79 -2.16
C ILE A 93 -11.05 28.19 -3.03
N LEU A 94 -12.14 28.63 -2.40
CA LEU A 94 -13.35 29.10 -3.07
C LEU A 94 -13.21 30.57 -3.49
N PRO A 95 -14.02 31.05 -4.45
CA PRO A 95 -14.05 32.47 -4.83
C PRO A 95 -14.33 33.42 -3.66
N SER A 96 -15.03 32.94 -2.63
CA SER A 96 -15.30 33.68 -1.38
C SER A 96 -14.09 33.83 -0.46
N GLY A 97 -12.95 33.21 -0.80
CA GLY A 97 -11.76 33.12 0.06
C GLY A 97 -11.83 32.02 1.13
N LYS A 98 -12.98 31.35 1.30
CA LYS A 98 -13.11 30.19 2.20
C LYS A 98 -12.37 28.97 1.64
N THR A 99 -12.03 28.02 2.50
CA THR A 99 -11.41 26.75 2.11
C THR A 99 -12.38 25.59 2.29
N GLU A 100 -12.38 24.66 1.34
CA GLU A 100 -12.98 23.33 1.48
C GLU A 100 -11.86 22.30 1.62
N THR A 101 -12.04 21.35 2.54
CA THR A 101 -11.09 20.26 2.79
C THR A 101 -11.75 18.92 2.50
N TYR A 102 -11.02 18.04 1.82
CA TYR A 102 -11.42 16.65 1.63
C TYR A 102 -10.25 15.73 2.00
N TYR A 103 -10.57 14.53 2.48
CA TYR A 103 -9.58 13.51 2.80
C TYR A 103 -9.76 12.32 1.88
N LEU A 104 -8.67 11.88 1.28
CA LEU A 104 -8.63 10.66 0.48
C LEU A 104 -7.86 9.59 1.26
N ILE A 105 -8.55 8.52 1.62
CA ILE A 105 -7.98 7.43 2.42
C ILE A 105 -7.73 6.23 1.52
N PHE A 106 -6.50 5.73 1.52
CA PHE A 106 -6.11 4.48 0.86
C PHE A 106 -5.85 3.41 1.90
N GLU A 107 -6.73 2.44 2.01
CA GLU A 107 -6.50 1.23 2.80
C GLU A 107 -5.89 0.15 1.90
N LEU A 108 -4.65 -0.27 2.15
CA LEU A 108 -3.92 -1.31 1.41
C LEU A 108 -3.85 -2.61 2.22
N THR A 109 -5.02 -3.02 2.75
CA THR A 109 -5.21 -4.07 3.76
C THR A 109 -5.52 -5.46 3.16
N GLY A 110 -4.96 -5.77 2.00
CA GLY A 110 -5.17 -7.05 1.31
C GLY A 110 -6.56 -7.14 0.68
N LYS A 111 -7.38 -8.11 1.12
CA LYS A 111 -8.74 -8.34 0.56
C LYS A 111 -9.67 -7.16 0.81
N ASN A 112 -9.50 -6.49 1.93
CA ASN A 112 -10.37 -5.41 2.38
C ASN A 112 -9.88 -4.03 1.92
N ALA A 113 -8.86 -3.98 1.06
CA ALA A 113 -8.31 -2.73 0.57
C ALA A 113 -9.40 -1.86 -0.06
N ASN A 114 -9.31 -0.54 0.07
CA ASN A 114 -10.32 0.34 -0.49
C ASN A 114 -9.77 1.76 -0.63
N VAL A 115 -10.54 2.58 -1.34
CA VAL A 115 -10.31 4.02 -1.41
C VAL A 115 -11.57 4.72 -0.90
N PHE A 116 -11.41 5.62 0.07
CA PHE A 116 -12.50 6.42 0.62
C PHE A 116 -12.25 7.90 0.32
N LEU A 117 -13.29 8.61 -0.10
CA LEU A 117 -13.31 10.06 -0.15
C LEU A 117 -14.19 10.56 0.99
N LEU A 118 -13.63 11.43 1.84
CA LEU A 118 -14.29 12.03 2.98
C LEU A 118 -14.43 13.53 2.80
N ASP A 119 -15.47 14.11 3.40
CA ASP A 119 -15.62 15.56 3.54
C ASP A 119 -14.77 16.12 4.70
N GLY A 120 -14.89 17.43 4.93
CA GLY A 120 -14.20 18.13 6.01
C GLY A 120 -14.57 17.65 7.42
N GLU A 121 -15.75 17.04 7.58
CA GLU A 121 -16.27 16.46 8.83
C GLU A 121 -15.93 14.98 8.98
N ARG A 122 -15.10 14.42 8.10
CA ARG A 122 -14.72 12.99 8.06
C ARG A 122 -15.87 12.04 7.70
N LYS A 123 -16.96 12.54 7.09
CA LYS A 123 -18.05 11.68 6.60
C LYS A 123 -17.71 11.13 5.22
N ILE A 124 -18.10 9.88 4.97
CA ILE A 124 -17.81 9.17 3.73
C ILE A 124 -18.69 9.73 2.60
N ILE A 125 -18.08 10.42 1.65
CA ILE A 125 -18.72 10.87 0.42
C ILE A 125 -18.84 9.71 -0.58
N SER A 126 -17.75 8.95 -0.76
CA SER A 126 -17.65 7.90 -1.76
C SER A 126 -16.63 6.84 -1.37
N THR A 127 -16.86 5.61 -1.84
CA THR A 127 -15.93 4.49 -1.73
C THR A 127 -15.64 3.91 -3.11
N LEU A 128 -14.46 3.33 -3.31
CA LEU A 128 -14.16 2.62 -4.57
C LEU A 128 -15.03 1.37 -4.68
N ARG A 129 -15.03 0.58 -3.60
CA ARG A 129 -15.80 -0.65 -3.43
C ARG A 129 -16.71 -0.55 -2.21
N GLU A 130 -17.83 -1.25 -2.27
CA GLU A 130 -18.68 -1.48 -1.09
C GLU A 130 -17.89 -2.17 0.02
N VAL A 131 -18.07 -1.72 1.27
CA VAL A 131 -17.36 -2.27 2.43
C VAL A 131 -18.06 -3.54 2.88
N LYS A 132 -17.45 -4.69 2.59
CA LYS A 132 -17.95 -6.01 3.00
C LYS A 132 -17.29 -6.45 4.30
N SER A 133 -17.65 -5.81 5.41
CA SER A 133 -17.09 -6.09 6.74
C SER A 133 -18.19 -6.14 7.78
N SER A 134 -18.29 -7.28 8.49
CA SER A 134 -19.21 -7.42 9.63
C SER A 134 -18.71 -6.70 10.89
N VAL A 135 -17.39 -6.55 11.03
CA VAL A 135 -16.75 -5.96 12.22
C VAL A 135 -16.68 -4.44 12.13
N ARG A 136 -16.61 -3.91 10.91
CA ARG A 136 -16.54 -2.47 10.61
C ARG A 136 -17.37 -2.18 9.36
N PRO A 137 -18.71 -2.24 9.45
CA PRO A 137 -19.57 -1.78 8.36
C PRO A 137 -19.39 -0.27 8.20
N LEU A 138 -19.28 0.19 6.96
CA LEU A 138 -19.16 1.61 6.62
C LEU A 138 -19.92 1.89 5.33
N GLU A 139 -20.80 2.85 5.38
CA GLU A 139 -21.63 3.30 4.26
C GLU A 139 -21.40 4.79 3.97
N ARG A 140 -22.12 5.29 2.96
CA ARG A 140 -22.09 6.72 2.63
C ARG A 140 -22.70 7.51 3.78
N ASN A 141 -22.12 8.68 4.07
CA ASN A 141 -22.45 9.61 5.15
C ASN A 141 -22.05 9.15 6.55
N ASP A 142 -21.60 7.91 6.74
CA ASP A 142 -21.00 7.49 8.00
C ASP A 142 -19.71 8.27 8.28
N THR A 143 -19.46 8.54 9.56
CA THR A 143 -18.15 9.00 10.00
C THR A 143 -17.14 7.89 9.82
N TYR A 144 -16.08 8.15 9.05
CA TYR A 144 -15.04 7.16 8.79
C TYR A 144 -14.30 6.77 10.07
N THR A 145 -14.10 5.47 10.26
CA THR A 145 -13.27 4.89 11.33
C THR A 145 -12.16 4.04 10.73
N PHE A 146 -10.97 4.03 11.33
CA PHE A 146 -9.84 3.24 10.84
C PHE A 146 -10.09 1.72 10.97
N PRO A 147 -9.38 0.88 10.20
CA PRO A 147 -9.35 -0.56 10.45
C PRO A 147 -8.96 -0.88 11.91
N PRO A 148 -9.49 -1.97 12.51
CA PRO A 148 -9.18 -2.34 13.89
C PRO A 148 -7.67 -2.44 14.16
N GLN A 149 -7.21 -1.82 15.25
CA GLN A 149 -5.80 -1.77 15.66
C GLN A 149 -5.58 -2.70 16.87
N GLU A 150 -5.41 -4.00 16.63
CA GLU A 150 -5.31 -5.00 17.70
C GLU A 150 -3.90 -5.14 18.30
N LYS A 151 -2.87 -4.77 17.54
CA LYS A 151 -1.46 -4.95 17.90
C LYS A 151 -0.93 -3.76 18.70
N LYS A 152 0.15 -3.99 19.45
CA LYS A 152 0.79 -2.97 20.29
C LYS A 152 2.15 -2.56 19.74
N GLU A 153 2.63 -1.39 20.16
CA GLU A 153 4.00 -0.99 19.89
C GLU A 153 4.98 -1.86 20.68
N PHE A 154 6.18 -2.07 20.14
CA PHE A 154 7.16 -2.99 20.72
C PHE A 154 7.49 -2.66 22.18
N HIS A 155 7.61 -1.38 22.54
CA HIS A 155 7.94 -0.96 23.91
C HIS A 155 6.79 -1.17 24.92
N GLN A 156 5.56 -1.41 24.44
CA GLN A 156 4.37 -1.65 25.30
C GLN A 156 4.24 -3.13 25.67
N LEU A 157 5.07 -3.99 25.08
CA LEU A 157 5.04 -5.42 25.26
C LEU A 157 6.13 -5.85 26.23
N GLN A 158 5.79 -6.80 27.08
CA GLN A 158 6.76 -7.54 27.88
C GLN A 158 7.00 -8.89 27.22
N PHE A 159 8.25 -9.21 26.98
CA PHE A 159 8.67 -10.49 26.41
C PHE A 159 9.32 -11.31 27.51
N GLY A 160 8.89 -12.56 27.67
CA GLY A 160 9.59 -13.54 28.50
C GLY A 160 10.84 -14.06 27.78
N GLU A 161 11.20 -15.31 28.04
CA GLU A 161 12.22 -16.00 27.25
C GLU A 161 11.75 -16.15 25.80
N VAL A 162 12.59 -15.72 24.85
CA VAL A 162 12.30 -15.75 23.42
C VAL A 162 13.35 -16.59 22.70
N THR A 163 12.87 -17.46 21.80
CA THR A 163 13.71 -18.21 20.87
C THR A 163 13.67 -17.56 19.49
N ARG A 164 14.65 -17.89 18.64
CA ARG A 164 14.67 -17.44 17.24
C ARG A 164 13.37 -17.84 16.52
N GLU A 165 12.95 -19.10 16.66
CA GLU A 165 11.75 -19.63 16.02
C GLU A 165 10.49 -18.95 16.55
N GLY A 166 10.47 -18.62 17.86
CA GLY A 166 9.40 -17.87 18.49
C GLY A 166 9.27 -16.46 17.91
N ILE A 167 10.39 -15.77 17.71
CA ILE A 167 10.44 -14.44 17.08
C ILE A 167 9.91 -14.52 15.65
N GLU A 168 10.47 -15.41 14.83
CA GLU A 168 10.11 -15.56 13.41
C GLU A 168 8.62 -15.84 13.22
N LYS A 169 8.05 -16.76 14.02
CA LYS A 169 6.66 -17.21 13.87
C LYS A 169 5.64 -16.27 14.52
N ASN A 170 6.01 -15.54 15.57
CA ASN A 170 5.01 -14.88 16.44
C ASN A 170 5.20 -13.38 16.62
N LEU A 171 6.38 -12.79 16.41
CA LEU A 171 6.59 -11.36 16.70
C LEU A 171 5.59 -10.46 15.95
N HIS A 172 5.39 -10.73 14.66
CA HIS A 172 4.47 -9.99 13.80
C HIS A 172 3.00 -10.05 14.25
N LYS A 173 2.61 -11.01 15.11
CA LYS A 173 1.23 -11.13 15.61
C LYS A 173 0.96 -10.13 16.72
N PHE A 174 1.98 -9.74 17.48
CA PHE A 174 1.86 -8.88 18.65
C PHE A 174 2.31 -7.45 18.38
N VAL A 175 3.35 -7.27 17.57
CA VAL A 175 3.96 -5.98 17.29
C VAL A 175 3.30 -5.33 16.09
N THR A 176 2.84 -4.09 16.26
CA THR A 176 2.24 -3.31 15.19
C THR A 176 3.28 -2.95 14.11
N GLY A 177 2.83 -2.78 12.86
CA GLY A 177 3.69 -2.45 11.72
C GLY A 177 4.66 -3.53 11.24
N ILE A 178 4.82 -4.63 11.96
CA ILE A 178 5.73 -5.75 11.62
C ILE A 178 5.00 -6.82 10.83
N SER A 179 5.59 -7.24 9.71
CA SER A 179 5.13 -8.36 8.89
C SER A 179 5.85 -9.67 9.24
N PRO A 180 5.32 -10.84 8.82
CA PRO A 180 6.04 -12.10 8.97
C PRO A 180 7.46 -12.06 8.38
N LEU A 181 7.66 -11.33 7.28
CA LEU A 181 8.97 -11.19 6.66
C LEU A 181 9.93 -10.34 7.51
N ASN A 182 9.44 -9.25 8.11
CA ASN A 182 10.24 -8.45 9.03
C ASN A 182 10.62 -9.29 10.27
N ALA A 183 9.68 -10.09 10.80
CA ALA A 183 9.94 -10.98 11.93
C ALA A 183 11.04 -12.01 11.63
N LYS A 184 11.08 -12.54 10.40
CA LYS A 184 12.15 -13.43 9.94
C LYS A 184 13.52 -12.73 9.96
N GLU A 185 13.61 -11.49 9.50
CA GLU A 185 14.87 -10.72 9.54
C GLU A 185 15.28 -10.38 10.97
N ILE A 186 14.33 -9.99 11.82
CA ILE A 186 14.60 -9.71 13.24
C ILE A 186 15.10 -10.98 13.95
N ALA A 187 14.52 -12.14 13.65
CA ALA A 187 14.97 -13.43 14.17
C ALA A 187 16.41 -13.76 13.73
N HIS A 188 16.78 -13.43 12.48
CA HIS A 188 18.16 -13.59 12.02
C HIS A 188 19.14 -12.64 12.74
N LEU A 189 18.77 -11.38 12.95
CA LEU A 189 19.59 -10.43 13.72
C LEU A 189 19.73 -10.86 15.19
N PHE A 190 18.69 -11.48 15.75
CA PHE A 190 18.70 -12.02 17.10
C PHE A 190 19.76 -13.13 17.29
N GLU A 191 20.01 -13.97 16.28
CA GLU A 191 21.07 -15.01 16.37
C GLU A 191 22.45 -14.41 16.65
N LYS A 192 22.72 -13.22 16.13
CA LYS A 192 23.99 -12.51 16.30
C LYS A 192 24.02 -11.70 17.60
N LEU A 193 22.92 -10.99 17.90
CA LEU A 193 22.87 -10.01 18.99
C LEU A 193 22.42 -10.59 20.33
N ARG A 194 21.83 -11.80 20.33
CA ARG A 194 21.33 -12.52 21.51
C ARG A 194 20.38 -11.70 22.40
N SER A 195 19.72 -10.70 21.82
CA SER A 195 18.77 -9.82 22.49
C SER A 195 17.72 -9.34 21.49
N LEU A 196 16.44 -9.60 21.79
CA LEU A 196 15.32 -9.22 20.92
C LEU A 196 15.22 -7.70 20.79
N GLU A 197 15.41 -6.96 21.88
CA GLU A 197 15.39 -5.49 21.85
C GLU A 197 16.49 -4.93 20.95
N LYS A 198 17.73 -5.44 21.07
CA LYS A 198 18.84 -5.02 20.20
C LYS A 198 18.56 -5.37 18.73
N ALA A 199 18.05 -6.57 18.46
CA ALA A 199 17.72 -7.01 17.11
C ALA A 199 16.60 -6.16 16.48
N TYR A 200 15.56 -5.85 17.24
CA TYR A 200 14.48 -4.97 16.80
C TYR A 200 14.97 -3.55 16.52
N LYS A 201 15.76 -2.97 17.43
CA LYS A 201 16.36 -1.63 17.25
C LYS A 201 17.27 -1.58 16.03
N GLU A 202 18.12 -2.59 15.83
CA GLU A 202 19.01 -2.66 14.66
C GLU A 202 18.22 -2.80 13.36
N PHE A 203 17.17 -3.63 13.35
CA PHE A 203 16.25 -3.75 12.21
C PHE A 203 15.62 -2.40 11.83
N LEU A 204 15.06 -1.68 12.81
CA LEU A 204 14.46 -0.36 12.59
C LEU A 204 15.51 0.67 12.14
N LYS A 205 16.72 0.64 12.70
CA LYS A 205 17.82 1.51 12.29
C LYS A 205 18.18 1.29 10.83
N LYS A 206 18.33 0.03 10.38
CA LYS A 206 18.58 -0.30 8.97
C LYS A 206 17.45 0.18 8.06
N HIS A 207 16.21 0.00 8.48
CA HIS A 207 15.05 0.53 7.78
C HIS A 207 15.13 2.06 7.64
N GLN A 208 15.33 2.78 8.74
CA GLN A 208 15.38 4.25 8.76
C GLN A 208 16.47 4.80 7.85
N LEU A 209 17.68 4.24 7.91
CA LEU A 209 18.83 4.68 7.13
C LEU A 209 18.75 4.32 5.64
N SER A 210 17.89 3.38 5.25
CA SER A 210 17.84 2.93 3.87
C SER A 210 17.15 3.92 2.93
N ASN A 211 17.73 4.05 1.75
CA ASN A 211 17.20 4.80 0.60
C ASN A 211 17.03 3.91 -0.64
N SER A 212 17.06 2.59 -0.47
CA SER A 212 16.86 1.62 -1.56
C SER A 212 15.72 0.67 -1.23
N ALA A 213 15.02 0.23 -2.27
CA ALA A 213 14.06 -0.87 -2.18
C ALA A 213 14.60 -2.09 -2.92
N TYR A 214 14.19 -3.28 -2.48
CA TYR A 214 14.67 -4.53 -3.04
C TYR A 214 13.49 -5.43 -3.37
N LEU A 215 13.43 -5.92 -4.62
CA LEU A 215 12.46 -6.90 -5.06
C LEU A 215 13.13 -8.26 -5.21
N TYR A 216 12.76 -9.21 -4.38
CA TYR A 216 13.27 -10.59 -4.39
C TYR A 216 12.40 -11.52 -5.23
N TYR A 217 13.05 -12.49 -5.86
CA TYR A 217 12.44 -13.47 -6.74
C TYR A 217 12.61 -14.88 -6.17
N GLU A 218 11.55 -15.67 -6.29
CA GLU A 218 11.53 -17.10 -5.99
C GLU A 218 10.99 -17.80 -7.24
N GLU A 219 11.74 -18.76 -7.79
CA GLU A 219 11.41 -19.39 -9.08
C GLU A 219 11.12 -18.37 -10.21
N ASP A 220 11.92 -17.32 -10.28
CA ASP A 220 11.78 -16.18 -11.21
C ASP A 220 10.46 -15.40 -11.11
N LYS A 221 9.72 -15.56 -10.01
CA LYS A 221 8.50 -14.80 -9.74
C LYS A 221 8.76 -13.77 -8.63
N PRO A 222 8.32 -12.51 -8.80
CA PRO A 222 8.34 -11.50 -7.74
C PRO A 222 7.64 -12.00 -6.46
N LYS A 223 8.39 -12.05 -5.36
CA LYS A 223 7.90 -12.62 -4.10
C LYS A 223 7.86 -11.62 -2.97
N TYR A 224 9.00 -11.00 -2.66
CA TYR A 224 9.15 -10.13 -1.50
C TYR A 224 9.65 -8.75 -1.91
N MET A 225 9.11 -7.71 -1.28
CA MET A 225 9.66 -6.37 -1.36
C MET A 225 10.13 -5.94 0.03
N THR A 226 11.35 -5.44 0.12
CA THR A 226 11.93 -4.98 1.39
C THR A 226 12.52 -3.58 1.23
N THR A 227 12.74 -2.93 2.36
CA THR A 227 13.27 -1.57 2.44
C THR A 227 14.78 -1.54 2.62
N PHE A 228 15.44 -2.68 2.75
CA PHE A 228 16.90 -2.85 2.76
C PHE A 228 17.23 -4.32 2.46
N LEU A 229 18.51 -4.66 2.28
CA LEU A 229 18.92 -6.05 2.08
C LEU A 229 18.69 -6.90 3.33
N TYR A 230 17.82 -7.91 3.20
CA TYR A 230 17.54 -8.85 4.28
C TYR A 230 18.54 -10.00 4.22
N GLN A 231 19.28 -10.21 5.31
CA GLN A 231 20.21 -11.33 5.42
C GLN A 231 19.47 -12.67 5.52
N SER A 232 18.26 -12.67 6.07
CA SER A 232 17.37 -13.85 6.11
C SER A 232 16.83 -14.32 4.75
N LEU A 233 17.14 -13.58 3.67
CA LEU A 233 16.82 -13.89 2.28
C LEU A 233 18.08 -14.15 1.44
N GLU A 234 19.22 -14.40 2.08
CA GLU A 234 20.45 -14.79 1.38
C GLU A 234 20.21 -15.97 0.43
N GLY A 235 20.80 -15.89 -0.76
CA GLY A 235 20.62 -16.87 -1.84
C GLY A 235 19.46 -16.60 -2.79
N LEU A 236 18.50 -15.72 -2.45
CA LEU A 236 17.46 -15.30 -3.40
C LEU A 236 17.99 -14.22 -4.35
N ARG A 237 17.69 -14.36 -5.64
CA ARG A 237 17.92 -13.29 -6.63
C ARG A 237 17.06 -12.08 -6.26
N PHE A 238 17.62 -10.88 -6.39
CA PHE A 238 16.88 -9.64 -6.20
C PHE A 238 17.22 -8.60 -7.26
N LYS A 239 16.36 -7.59 -7.36
CA LYS A 239 16.58 -6.34 -8.09
C LYS A 239 16.55 -5.19 -7.10
N GLU A 240 17.61 -4.38 -7.10
CA GLU A 240 17.68 -3.14 -6.31
C GLU A 240 17.08 -1.96 -7.07
N PHE A 241 16.41 -1.09 -6.32
CA PHE A 241 15.92 0.21 -6.75
C PHE A 241 16.51 1.27 -5.83
N SER A 242 17.32 2.18 -6.37
CA SER A 242 18.05 3.21 -5.61
C SER A 242 17.96 4.61 -6.23
N LYS A 243 17.06 4.78 -7.21
CA LYS A 243 16.90 6.03 -7.97
C LYS A 243 16.02 7.04 -7.21
N LYS A 244 15.30 7.93 -7.92
CA LYS A 244 14.55 9.04 -7.32
C LYS A 244 13.38 8.56 -6.46
N LEU A 245 12.68 7.51 -6.89
CA LEU A 245 11.47 6.98 -6.27
C LEU A 245 11.55 5.45 -6.09
N PRO A 246 12.58 4.95 -5.36
CA PRO A 246 12.92 3.54 -5.31
C PRO A 246 11.77 2.64 -4.82
N TYR A 247 10.96 3.12 -3.87
CA TYR A 247 9.92 2.31 -3.23
C TYR A 247 8.69 2.19 -4.13
N THR A 248 8.21 3.30 -4.71
CA THR A 248 7.12 3.24 -5.68
C THR A 248 7.53 2.60 -7.02
N GLU A 249 8.78 2.76 -7.47
CA GLU A 249 9.31 2.03 -8.65
C GLU A 249 9.40 0.51 -8.41
N CYS A 250 9.84 0.11 -7.22
CA CYS A 250 9.85 -1.30 -6.81
C CYS A 250 8.43 -1.88 -6.80
N TRP A 251 7.47 -1.14 -6.23
CA TRP A 251 6.06 -1.57 -6.19
C TRP A 251 5.41 -1.61 -7.58
N LYS A 252 5.73 -0.64 -8.45
CA LYS A 252 5.33 -0.67 -9.87
C LYS A 252 5.85 -1.94 -10.55
N THR A 253 7.13 -2.24 -10.39
CA THR A 253 7.76 -3.42 -11.01
C THR A 253 7.09 -4.70 -10.51
N TYR A 254 6.85 -4.81 -9.20
CA TYR A 254 6.11 -5.94 -8.63
C TYR A 254 4.70 -6.07 -9.21
N TYR A 255 3.97 -4.95 -9.35
CA TYR A 255 2.63 -4.95 -9.92
C TYR A 255 2.63 -5.45 -11.38
N LEU A 256 3.51 -4.92 -12.22
CA LEU A 256 3.57 -5.30 -13.64
C LEU A 256 3.98 -6.77 -13.83
N GLU A 257 5.03 -7.21 -13.14
CA GLU A 257 5.59 -8.54 -13.35
C GLU A 257 4.75 -9.66 -12.71
N LYS A 258 3.99 -9.33 -11.66
CA LYS A 258 3.15 -10.29 -10.94
C LYS A 258 1.67 -10.11 -11.23
N VAL A 259 1.11 -8.98 -10.82
CA VAL A 259 -0.34 -8.75 -10.78
C VAL A 259 -0.91 -8.68 -12.19
N GLU A 260 -0.40 -7.76 -13.00
CA GLU A 260 -0.89 -7.56 -14.37
C GLU A 260 -0.66 -8.82 -15.21
N ARG A 261 0.51 -9.45 -15.08
CA ARG A 261 0.83 -10.70 -15.78
C ARG A 261 -0.12 -11.85 -15.42
N GLU A 262 -0.50 -11.99 -14.15
CA GLU A 262 -1.45 -13.02 -13.70
C GLU A 262 -2.88 -12.71 -14.17
N GLU A 263 -3.31 -11.44 -14.13
CA GLU A 263 -4.61 -11.03 -14.66
C GLU A 263 -4.73 -11.28 -16.16
N LEU A 264 -3.67 -10.97 -16.94
CA LEU A 264 -3.63 -11.25 -18.37
C LEU A 264 -3.70 -12.76 -18.67
N LYS A 265 -2.99 -13.59 -17.90
CA LYS A 265 -3.08 -15.06 -18.03
C LYS A 265 -4.48 -15.57 -17.71
N SER A 266 -5.12 -15.03 -16.67
CA SER A 266 -6.48 -15.38 -16.28
C SER A 266 -7.49 -15.01 -17.37
N LEU A 267 -7.39 -13.80 -17.92
CA LEU A 267 -8.24 -13.32 -19.02
C LEU A 267 -8.07 -14.20 -20.27
N LYS A 268 -6.82 -14.51 -20.65
CA LYS A 268 -6.53 -15.42 -21.76
C LYS A 268 -7.22 -16.77 -21.59
N ARG A 269 -7.11 -17.39 -20.39
CA ARG A 269 -7.75 -18.67 -20.09
C ARG A 269 -9.27 -18.60 -20.19
N LYS A 270 -9.88 -17.52 -19.69
CA LYS A 270 -11.33 -17.33 -19.77
C LYS A 270 -11.80 -17.21 -21.22
N LEU A 271 -11.12 -16.41 -22.03
CA LEU A 271 -11.44 -16.23 -23.45
C LEU A 271 -11.32 -17.54 -24.23
N LEU A 272 -10.27 -18.33 -23.99
CA LEU A 272 -10.11 -19.64 -24.62
C LEU A 272 -11.26 -20.58 -24.27
N LYS A 273 -11.63 -20.66 -22.98
CA LYS A 273 -12.76 -21.49 -22.53
C LYS A 273 -14.09 -21.05 -23.14
N ASP A 274 -14.31 -19.74 -23.28
CA ASP A 274 -15.53 -19.20 -23.89
C ASP A 274 -15.56 -19.49 -25.41
N LEU A 275 -14.41 -19.51 -26.08
CA LEU A 275 -14.29 -19.91 -27.49
C LEU A 275 -14.52 -21.41 -27.68
N GLU A 276 -13.91 -22.27 -26.86
CA GLU A 276 -14.09 -23.73 -26.89
C GLU A 276 -15.58 -24.10 -26.78
N LYS A 277 -16.30 -23.50 -25.82
CA LYS A 277 -17.75 -23.70 -25.66
C LYS A 277 -18.57 -23.29 -26.89
N ARG A 278 -18.13 -22.26 -27.63
CA ARG A 278 -18.82 -21.82 -28.84
C ARG A 278 -18.54 -22.75 -30.02
N VAL A 279 -17.34 -23.32 -30.09
CA VAL A 279 -17.00 -24.34 -31.09
C VAL A 279 -17.77 -25.62 -30.85
N GLU A 280 -17.92 -26.06 -29.60
CA GLU A 280 -18.72 -27.25 -29.24
C GLU A 280 -20.22 -27.07 -29.51
N ALA A 281 -20.70 -25.83 -29.61
CA ALA A 281 -22.11 -25.50 -29.88
C ALA A 281 -22.43 -25.36 -31.38
N LEU A 282 -21.44 -25.50 -32.27
CA LEU A 282 -21.57 -25.50 -33.72
C LEU A 282 -21.56 -26.93 -34.27
#